data_AF-A0A8T7AYR6-F1
#
_entry.id   AF-A0A8T7AYR6-F1
#
_cell.length_a   1.000
_cell.length_b   1.000
_cell.length_c   1.000
_cell.angle_alpha   90.00
_cell.angle_beta   90.00
_cell.angle_gamma   90.00
#
_symmetry.space_group_name_H-M   'P 1'
#
loop_
_entity.id
_entity.type
_entity.pdbx_description
1 polymer ?
#
loop_
_entity_poly.entity_id
_entity_poly.type
_entity_poly.pdbx_seq_one_letter_code
_entity_poly.pdbx_strand_id
1 'polypeptide(L)'
;MHASTEQLLSLRDGAPVTAEVARHVADCTQCKASLEQSRALQRQLQQLPAVSAPANGWEGIAARLDDDAGALRTRRWLGLAAGVIAAFAVLVVINGARQPAQPVVEVPDAVASPATATDAEPVERLVARSQQLEQLLRQLDEASPRLMTASTANTIASLQDNIAMIDYGLTAAPDLSRDDSQQLWRQRIELMNTLVQVRGEQLQAYASQEL
;
A
#
# COMPACT_ATOMS: atom_id res chain seq x y z
N MET A 1 -14.02 28.76 -12.12
CA MET A 1 -13.26 27.51 -11.89
C MET A 1 -13.81 26.45 -12.84
N HIS A 2 -12.97 25.54 -13.35
CA HIS A 2 -13.35 24.47 -14.28
C HIS A 2 -13.23 23.10 -13.61
N ALA A 3 -13.86 22.07 -14.18
CA ALA A 3 -13.66 20.69 -13.75
C ALA A 3 -12.22 20.24 -13.99
N SER A 4 -11.67 19.41 -13.10
CA SER A 4 -10.35 18.82 -13.30
C SER A 4 -10.38 17.78 -14.43
N THR A 5 -9.21 17.47 -14.97
CA THR A 5 -9.07 16.45 -16.03
C THR A 5 -9.61 15.09 -15.56
N GLU A 6 -9.34 14.71 -14.32
CA GLU A 6 -9.82 13.46 -13.72
C GLU A 6 -11.34 13.43 -13.64
N GLN A 7 -11.98 14.53 -13.25
CA GLN A 7 -13.45 14.63 -13.21
C GLN A 7 -14.07 14.51 -14.61
N LEU A 8 -13.44 15.09 -15.63
CA LEU A 8 -13.88 14.95 -17.03
C LEU A 8 -13.71 13.52 -17.54
N LEU A 9 -12.62 12.83 -17.17
CA LEU A 9 -12.40 11.42 -17.51
C LEU A 9 -13.41 10.50 -16.80
N SER A 10 -13.70 10.75 -15.52
CA SER A 10 -14.76 10.03 -14.80
C SER A 10 -16.12 10.17 -15.49
N LEU A 11 -16.50 11.39 -15.90
CA LEU A 11 -17.72 11.64 -16.68
C LEU A 11 -17.71 11.00 -18.07
N ARG A 12 -16.55 10.86 -18.71
CA ARG A 12 -16.40 10.13 -19.98
C ARG A 12 -16.67 8.64 -19.79
N ASP A 13 -16.10 8.06 -18.75
CA ASP A 13 -16.08 6.62 -18.50
C ASP A 13 -17.31 6.13 -17.70
N GLY A 14 -18.24 7.03 -17.36
CA GLY A 14 -19.47 6.71 -16.64
C GLY A 14 -19.29 6.53 -15.12
N ALA A 15 -18.12 6.92 -14.59
CA ALA A 15 -17.86 6.93 -13.16
C ALA A 15 -18.57 8.11 -12.47
N PRO A 16 -18.98 7.95 -11.19
CA PRO A 16 -19.71 9.00 -10.48
C PRO A 16 -18.83 10.22 -10.22
N VAL A 17 -19.43 11.41 -10.39
CA VAL A 17 -18.90 12.70 -9.93
C VAL A 17 -19.98 13.42 -9.12
N THR A 18 -19.62 14.46 -8.38
CA THR A 18 -20.61 15.24 -7.63
C THR A 18 -21.63 15.90 -8.58
N ALA A 19 -22.88 16.03 -8.13
CA ALA A 19 -23.95 16.63 -8.93
C ALA A 19 -23.64 18.09 -9.34
N GLU A 20 -22.86 18.80 -8.53
CA GLU A 20 -22.39 20.15 -8.85
C GLU A 20 -21.41 20.16 -10.03
N VAL A 21 -20.44 19.26 -10.04
CA VAL A 21 -19.48 19.13 -11.15
C VAL A 21 -20.20 18.72 -12.42
N ALA A 22 -21.13 17.75 -12.35
CA ALA A 22 -21.93 17.34 -13.50
C ALA A 22 -22.73 18.51 -14.09
N ARG A 23 -23.38 19.31 -13.23
CA ARG A 23 -24.13 20.50 -13.65
C ARG A 23 -23.21 21.57 -14.24
N HIS A 24 -22.08 21.85 -13.60
CA HIS A 24 -21.09 22.80 -14.11
C HIS A 24 -20.59 22.39 -15.50
N VAL A 25 -20.24 21.12 -15.71
CA VAL A 25 -19.81 20.63 -17.02
C VAL A 25 -20.96 20.71 -18.04
N ALA A 26 -22.20 20.50 -17.61
CA ALA A 26 -23.39 20.69 -18.45
C ALA A 26 -23.71 22.16 -18.79
N ASP A 27 -23.13 23.13 -18.09
CA ASP A 27 -23.37 24.56 -18.32
C ASP A 27 -22.15 25.29 -18.92
N CYS A 28 -20.93 24.79 -18.68
CA CYS A 28 -19.67 25.40 -19.11
C CYS A 28 -19.24 24.90 -20.49
N THR A 29 -19.21 25.80 -21.49
CA THR A 29 -18.80 25.49 -22.87
C THR A 29 -17.39 24.91 -22.97
N GLN A 30 -16.43 25.43 -22.21
CA GLN A 30 -15.05 24.94 -22.22
C GLN A 30 -14.94 23.51 -21.67
N CYS A 31 -15.65 23.21 -20.57
CA CYS A 31 -15.64 21.86 -20.00
C CYS A 31 -16.31 20.84 -20.94
N LYS A 32 -17.40 21.24 -21.61
CA LYS A 32 -18.03 20.41 -22.65
C LYS A 32 -17.06 20.07 -23.78
N ALA A 33 -16.37 21.08 -24.31
CA ALA A 33 -15.42 20.89 -25.40
C ALA A 33 -14.30 19.90 -25.01
N SER A 34 -13.73 20.03 -23.82
CA SER A 34 -12.71 19.10 -23.31
C SER A 34 -13.24 17.66 -23.13
N LEU A 35 -14.49 17.52 -22.63
CA LEU A 35 -15.14 16.22 -22.49
C LEU A 35 -15.41 15.57 -23.86
N GLU A 36 -15.90 16.34 -24.83
CA GLU A 36 -16.14 15.89 -26.20
C GLU A 36 -14.84 15.48 -26.91
N GLN A 37 -13.77 16.24 -26.74
CA GLN A 37 -12.44 15.90 -27.25
C GLN A 37 -11.96 14.56 -26.69
N SER A 38 -12.14 14.34 -25.38
CA SER A 38 -11.76 13.09 -24.72
C SER A 38 -12.60 11.89 -25.21
N ARG A 39 -13.90 12.09 -25.44
CA ARG A 39 -14.81 11.09 -26.04
C ARG A 39 -14.48 10.80 -27.50
N ALA A 40 -14.08 11.81 -28.28
CA ALA A 40 -13.66 11.64 -29.66
C ALA A 40 -12.38 10.81 -29.74
N LEU A 41 -11.38 11.11 -28.91
CA LEU A 41 -10.14 10.33 -28.83
C LEU A 41 -10.41 8.88 -28.41
N GLN A 42 -11.27 8.65 -27.41
CA GLN A 42 -11.65 7.29 -27.00
C GLN A 42 -12.28 6.50 -28.15
N ARG A 43 -13.20 7.11 -28.90
CA ARG A 43 -13.80 6.48 -30.10
C ARG A 43 -12.75 6.16 -31.16
N GLN A 44 -11.77 7.02 -31.40
CA GLN A 44 -10.67 6.76 -32.33
C GLN A 44 -9.79 5.59 -31.87
N LEU A 45 -9.47 5.52 -30.57
CA LEU A 45 -8.70 4.41 -30.01
C LEU A 45 -9.46 3.07 -30.07
N GLN A 46 -10.78 3.10 -29.87
CA GLN A 46 -11.63 1.91 -29.98
C GLN A 46 -11.77 1.39 -31.42
N GLN A 47 -11.49 2.23 -32.42
CA GLN A 47 -11.49 1.85 -33.85
C GLN A 47 -10.16 1.24 -34.30
N LEU A 48 -9.14 1.21 -33.44
CA LEU A 48 -7.87 0.57 -33.79
C LEU A 48 -8.09 -0.92 -34.07
N PRO A 49 -7.38 -1.48 -35.07
CA PRO A 49 -7.47 -2.90 -35.38
C PRO A 49 -7.17 -3.73 -34.14
N ALA A 50 -7.98 -4.77 -33.90
CA ALA A 50 -7.70 -5.72 -32.84
C ALA A 50 -6.38 -6.44 -33.15
N VAL A 51 -5.39 -6.26 -32.28
CA VAL A 51 -4.14 -7.04 -32.32
C VAL A 51 -4.39 -8.30 -31.51
N SER A 52 -4.31 -9.47 -32.14
CA SER A 52 -4.37 -10.73 -31.42
C SER A 52 -3.15 -10.84 -30.51
N ALA A 53 -3.38 -11.07 -29.21
CA ALA A 53 -2.30 -11.46 -28.32
C ALA A 53 -1.65 -12.75 -28.85
N PRO A 54 -0.31 -12.89 -28.79
CA PRO A 54 0.34 -14.14 -29.13
C PRO A 54 -0.19 -15.26 -28.22
N ALA A 55 -0.24 -16.49 -28.72
CA ALA A 55 -0.90 -17.62 -28.05
C ALA A 55 -0.41 -17.88 -26.61
N ASN A 56 0.84 -17.49 -26.31
CA ASN A 56 1.46 -17.59 -24.99
C ASN A 56 1.91 -16.22 -24.44
N GLY A 57 1.27 -15.13 -24.86
CA GLY A 57 1.70 -13.77 -24.53
C GLY A 57 1.61 -13.47 -23.03
N TRP A 58 0.55 -13.96 -22.39
CA TRP A 58 0.34 -13.78 -20.96
C TRP A 58 1.25 -14.67 -20.13
N GLU A 59 1.47 -15.90 -20.58
CA GLU A 59 2.41 -16.85 -19.97
C GLU A 59 3.84 -16.31 -20.06
N GLY A 60 4.20 -15.67 -21.18
CA GLY A 60 5.49 -15.01 -21.32
C GLY A 60 5.64 -13.77 -20.42
N ILE A 61 4.57 -13.01 -20.19
CA ILE A 61 4.57 -11.90 -19.24
C ILE A 61 4.65 -12.44 -17.80
N ALA A 62 3.87 -13.46 -17.47
CA ALA A 62 3.89 -14.12 -16.16
C ALA A 62 5.28 -14.70 -15.87
N ALA A 63 5.87 -15.42 -16.82
CA ALA A 63 7.22 -15.96 -16.71
C ALA A 63 8.27 -14.85 -16.52
N ARG A 64 8.14 -13.70 -17.19
CA ARG A 64 9.04 -12.56 -16.98
C ARG A 64 8.87 -11.91 -15.61
N LEU A 65 7.64 -11.77 -15.14
CA LEU A 65 7.37 -11.29 -13.78
C LEU A 65 7.91 -12.27 -12.72
N ASP A 66 7.80 -13.57 -12.99
CA ASP A 66 8.35 -14.65 -12.16
C ASP A 66 9.88 -14.72 -12.24
N ASP A 67 10.48 -14.49 -13.40
CA ASP A 67 11.94 -14.45 -13.63
C ASP A 67 12.58 -13.20 -13.03
N ASP A 68 11.94 -12.03 -13.15
CA ASP A 68 12.36 -10.80 -12.48
C ASP A 68 12.22 -10.96 -10.96
N ALA A 69 11.13 -11.59 -10.50
CA ALA A 69 11.01 -12.00 -9.11
C ALA A 69 12.10 -13.02 -8.73
N GLY A 70 12.47 -13.95 -9.61
CA GLY A 70 13.46 -15.03 -9.44
C GLY A 70 14.92 -14.57 -9.38
N ALA A 71 15.28 -13.61 -10.22
CA ALA A 71 16.61 -12.99 -10.27
C ALA A 71 16.83 -12.05 -9.07
N LEU A 72 15.77 -11.34 -8.65
CA LEU A 72 15.76 -10.63 -7.37
C LEU A 72 15.73 -11.61 -6.19
N ARG A 73 15.08 -12.76 -6.30
CA ARG A 73 14.97 -13.82 -5.27
C ARG A 73 16.32 -14.49 -4.98
N THR A 74 17.12 -14.84 -5.98
CA THR A 74 18.45 -15.43 -5.75
C THR A 74 19.48 -14.41 -5.25
N ARG A 75 19.41 -13.16 -5.72
CA ARG A 75 20.38 -12.11 -5.33
C ARG A 75 20.03 -11.43 -4.00
N ARG A 76 18.76 -11.35 -3.60
CA ARG A 76 18.33 -10.76 -2.32
C ARG A 76 18.53 -11.72 -1.15
N TRP A 77 18.41 -13.03 -1.35
CA TRP A 77 18.65 -13.99 -0.26
C TRP A 77 20.12 -14.06 0.18
N LEU A 78 21.07 -13.78 -0.72
CA LEU A 78 22.49 -13.64 -0.34
C LEU A 78 22.86 -12.25 0.21
N GLY A 79 21.97 -11.25 0.13
CA GLY A 79 22.27 -9.84 0.46
C GLY A 79 21.45 -9.23 1.61
N LEU A 80 20.38 -9.87 2.08
CA LEU A 80 19.45 -9.31 3.07
C LEU A 80 19.72 -9.72 4.53
N ALA A 81 20.94 -10.15 4.86
CA ALA A 81 21.40 -10.11 6.24
C ALA A 81 21.80 -8.68 6.68
N ALA A 82 22.06 -7.75 5.73
CA ALA A 82 22.65 -6.44 6.05
C ALA A 82 21.92 -5.20 5.49
N GLY A 83 20.96 -5.34 4.57
CA GLY A 83 20.49 -4.21 3.74
C GLY A 83 19.16 -3.52 4.10
N VAL A 84 18.29 -4.11 4.93
CA VAL A 84 16.91 -3.61 5.07
C VAL A 84 16.78 -2.38 6.00
N ILE A 85 17.69 -2.23 6.97
CA ILE A 85 17.68 -1.08 7.89
C ILE A 85 17.88 0.25 7.12
N ALA A 86 18.67 0.24 6.05
CA ALA A 86 19.01 1.46 5.32
C ALA A 86 17.84 2.02 4.48
N ALA A 87 16.96 1.17 3.95
CA ALA A 87 15.85 1.64 3.11
C ALA A 87 14.70 2.25 3.94
N PHE A 88 14.44 1.72 5.13
CA PHE A 88 13.44 2.27 6.06
C PHE A 88 13.88 3.59 6.71
N ALA A 89 15.16 3.72 7.07
CA ALA A 89 15.70 4.96 7.62
C ALA A 89 15.55 6.15 6.64
N VAL A 90 15.73 5.92 5.33
CA VAL A 90 15.60 6.97 4.32
C VAL A 90 14.15 7.41 4.13
N LEU A 91 13.18 6.48 4.14
CA LEU A 91 11.77 6.83 3.94
C LEU A 91 11.13 7.52 5.17
N VAL A 92 11.57 7.14 6.38
CA VAL A 92 11.17 7.79 7.64
C VAL A 92 11.82 9.17 7.80
N VAL A 93 13.08 9.38 7.40
CA VAL A 93 13.71 10.71 7.47
C VAL A 93 13.08 11.68 6.47
N ILE A 94 12.72 11.22 5.26
CA ILE A 94 12.08 12.08 4.24
C ILE A 94 10.66 12.51 4.66
N ASN A 95 9.92 11.66 5.41
CA ASN A 95 8.57 11.98 5.87
C ASN A 95 8.52 12.59 7.29
N GLY A 96 9.46 12.23 8.17
CA GLY A 96 9.56 12.71 9.56
C GLY A 96 10.15 14.11 9.69
N ALA A 97 10.93 14.58 8.72
CA ALA A 97 11.47 15.96 8.70
C ALA A 97 10.39 17.05 8.52
N ARG A 98 9.10 16.69 8.39
CA ARG A 98 7.96 17.60 8.29
C ARG A 98 7.07 17.66 9.54
N GLN A 99 7.40 16.96 10.62
CA GLN A 99 6.65 17.06 11.88
C GLN A 99 7.34 18.04 12.85
N PRO A 100 6.70 19.15 13.26
CA PRO A 100 7.14 19.87 14.44
C PRO A 100 7.03 18.93 15.65
N ALA A 101 8.07 18.93 16.49
CA ALA A 101 8.15 18.11 17.70
C ALA A 101 6.86 18.24 18.52
N GLN A 102 6.08 17.15 18.59
CA GLN A 102 4.92 17.07 19.48
C GLN A 102 5.34 16.42 20.81
N PRO A 103 4.79 16.92 21.93
CA PRO A 103 5.16 16.50 23.27
C PRO A 103 4.71 15.07 23.55
N VAL A 104 5.60 14.33 24.23
CA VAL A 104 5.34 12.98 24.77
C VAL A 104 4.13 13.03 25.68
N VAL A 105 3.03 12.40 25.27
CA VAL A 105 1.96 12.01 26.18
C VAL A 105 2.45 10.78 26.93
N GLU A 106 2.71 10.94 28.22
CA GLU A 106 3.07 9.86 29.14
C GLU A 106 1.95 8.82 29.20
N VAL A 107 2.21 7.64 28.64
CA VAL A 107 1.52 6.40 29.00
C VAL A 107 2.25 5.85 30.23
N PRO A 108 1.58 5.51 31.35
CA PRO A 108 2.26 5.06 32.56
C PRO A 108 3.05 3.77 32.33
N ASP A 109 4.23 3.71 32.94
CA ASP A 109 5.22 2.63 32.93
C ASP A 109 4.63 1.21 32.92
N ALA A 110 4.81 0.50 31.80
CA ALA A 110 5.15 -0.92 31.77
C ALA A 110 5.45 -1.39 30.34
N VAL A 111 6.62 -1.09 29.82
CA VAL A 111 7.56 -2.07 29.24
C VAL A 111 8.87 -1.35 28.91
N ALA A 112 9.79 -1.42 29.86
CA ALA A 112 11.20 -1.14 29.61
C ALA A 112 11.68 -2.01 28.45
N SER A 113 12.32 -1.36 27.48
CA SER A 113 13.15 -2.03 26.48
C SER A 113 14.37 -2.65 27.15
N PRO A 114 14.64 -3.95 27.01
CA PRO A 114 15.99 -4.47 27.16
C PRO A 114 16.61 -4.62 25.77
N ALA A 115 17.55 -3.74 25.46
CA ALA A 115 18.60 -4.07 24.51
C ALA A 115 19.52 -5.12 25.15
N THR A 116 19.18 -6.40 24.95
CA THR A 116 20.06 -7.54 25.16
C THR A 116 19.77 -8.57 24.08
N ALA A 117 20.75 -8.78 23.19
CA ALA A 117 20.77 -9.93 22.31
C ALA A 117 20.92 -11.22 23.13
N THR A 118 20.49 -12.35 22.55
CA THR A 118 20.59 -13.74 23.06
C THR A 118 19.39 -14.24 23.87
N ASP A 119 18.21 -14.17 23.27
CA ASP A 119 17.29 -15.33 23.20
C ASP A 119 16.46 -15.15 21.93
N ALA A 120 16.72 -15.99 20.93
CA ALA A 120 15.99 -15.93 19.67
C ALA A 120 14.50 -16.18 19.97
N GLU A 121 13.65 -15.17 19.79
CA GLU A 121 12.22 -15.31 20.05
C GLU A 121 11.67 -16.48 19.22
N PRO A 122 11.06 -17.50 19.86
CA PRO A 122 10.54 -18.65 19.13
C PRO A 122 9.51 -18.20 18.10
N VAL A 123 9.54 -18.84 16.92
CA VAL A 123 8.68 -18.50 15.78
C VAL A 123 7.21 -18.48 16.19
N GLU A 124 6.82 -19.38 17.08
CA GLU A 124 5.46 -19.50 17.62
C GLU A 124 4.99 -18.22 18.32
N ARG A 125 5.87 -17.51 19.03
CA ARG A 125 5.53 -16.21 19.65
C ARG A 125 5.38 -15.12 18.60
N LEU A 126 6.24 -15.11 17.58
CA LEU A 126 6.12 -14.16 16.47
C LEU A 126 4.82 -14.37 15.69
N VAL A 127 4.45 -15.63 15.42
CA VAL A 127 3.16 -16.01 14.79
C VAL A 127 1.99 -15.53 15.64
N ALA A 128 2.01 -15.77 16.95
CA ALA A 128 0.94 -15.33 17.86
C ALA A 128 0.79 -13.80 17.87
N ARG A 129 1.91 -13.06 17.95
CA ARG A 129 1.91 -11.60 17.89
C ARG A 129 1.38 -11.08 16.55
N SER A 130 1.79 -11.72 15.47
CA SER A 130 1.30 -11.44 14.13
C SER A 130 -0.22 -11.62 14.01
N GLN A 131 -0.77 -12.70 14.57
CA GLN A 131 -2.22 -12.93 14.62
C GLN A 131 -2.97 -11.87 15.45
N GLN A 132 -2.38 -11.40 16.55
CA GLN A 132 -2.95 -10.29 17.34
C GLN A 132 -3.04 -9.00 16.51
N LEU A 133 -2.00 -8.68 15.73
CA LEU A 133 -2.03 -7.52 14.83
C LEU A 133 -3.08 -7.66 13.73
N GLU A 134 -3.30 -8.86 13.20
CA GLU A 134 -4.39 -9.10 12.23
C GLU A 134 -5.76 -8.87 12.84
N GLN A 135 -5.96 -9.31 14.08
CA GLN A 135 -7.20 -9.05 14.81
C GLN A 135 -7.42 -7.55 15.01
N LEU A 136 -6.38 -6.82 15.40
CA LEU A 136 -6.45 -5.37 15.56
C LEU A 136 -6.75 -4.66 14.24
N LEU A 137 -6.06 -5.04 13.16
CA LEU A 137 -6.33 -4.48 11.83
C LEU A 137 -7.79 -4.71 11.41
N ARG A 138 -8.34 -5.92 11.60
CA ARG A 138 -9.77 -6.16 11.29
C ARG A 138 -10.70 -5.20 12.02
N GLN A 139 -10.43 -4.89 13.29
CA GLN A 139 -11.23 -3.92 14.05
C GLN A 139 -11.09 -2.48 13.52
N LEU A 140 -9.87 -2.08 13.15
CA LEU A 140 -9.62 -0.77 12.56
C LEU A 140 -10.29 -0.63 11.19
N ASP A 141 -10.29 -1.70 10.38
CA ASP A 141 -10.90 -1.74 9.05
C ASP A 141 -12.41 -1.51 9.11
N GLU A 142 -13.08 -2.13 10.08
CA GLU A 142 -14.51 -1.95 10.30
C GLU A 142 -14.87 -0.51 10.70
N ALA A 143 -14.01 0.14 11.49
CA ALA A 143 -14.19 1.53 11.90
C ALA A 143 -13.75 2.55 10.83
N SER A 144 -12.94 2.14 9.85
CA SER A 144 -12.26 3.06 8.94
C SER A 144 -13.23 3.72 7.95
N PRO A 145 -13.03 5.02 7.64
CA PRO A 145 -13.88 5.72 6.69
C PRO A 145 -13.72 5.15 5.28
N ARG A 146 -14.84 5.08 4.54
CA ARG A 146 -14.85 4.59 3.14
C ARG A 146 -14.16 5.53 2.16
N LEU A 147 -14.03 6.81 2.52
CA LEU A 147 -13.35 7.82 1.71
C LEU A 147 -11.99 8.14 2.36
N MET A 148 -10.94 8.08 1.57
CA MET A 148 -9.58 8.42 1.98
C MET A 148 -8.86 9.14 0.84
N THR A 149 -7.78 9.84 1.18
CA THR A 149 -6.94 10.50 0.18
C THR A 149 -6.20 9.45 -0.67
N ALA A 150 -5.94 9.77 -1.93
CA ALA A 150 -5.21 8.88 -2.83
C ALA A 150 -3.80 8.54 -2.30
N SER A 151 -3.15 9.48 -1.62
CA SER A 151 -1.83 9.26 -1.01
C SER A 151 -1.89 8.21 0.10
N THR A 152 -2.88 8.27 0.98
CA THR A 152 -3.05 7.30 2.06
C THR A 152 -3.40 5.92 1.51
N ALA A 153 -4.28 5.87 0.50
CA ALA A 153 -4.62 4.62 -0.19
C ALA A 153 -3.36 3.96 -0.81
N ASN A 154 -2.50 4.74 -1.44
CA ASN A 154 -1.25 4.23 -2.03
C ASN A 154 -0.27 3.70 -0.96
N THR A 155 -0.13 4.39 0.17
CA THR A 155 0.70 3.91 1.29
C THR A 155 0.17 2.60 1.87
N ILE A 156 -1.14 2.49 2.08
CA ILE A 156 -1.77 1.27 2.58
C ILE A 156 -1.57 0.11 1.60
N ALA A 157 -1.83 0.32 0.31
CA ALA A 157 -1.63 -0.70 -0.72
C ALA A 157 -0.17 -1.18 -0.77
N SER A 158 0.79 -0.24 -0.72
CA SER A 158 2.22 -0.58 -0.73
C SER A 158 2.62 -1.42 0.50
N LEU A 159 2.09 -1.11 1.69
CA LEU A 159 2.35 -1.91 2.89
C LEU A 159 1.75 -3.32 2.77
N GLN A 160 0.54 -3.43 2.24
CA GLN A 160 -0.14 -4.72 2.04
C GLN A 160 0.60 -5.59 1.01
N ASP A 161 1.08 -5.01 -0.09
CA ASP A 161 1.87 -5.73 -1.10
C ASP A 161 3.18 -6.27 -0.51
N ASN A 162 3.85 -5.49 0.33
CA ASN A 162 5.06 -5.94 1.02
C ASN A 162 4.76 -7.06 2.01
N ILE A 163 3.65 -7.00 2.76
CA ILE A 163 3.22 -8.09 3.65
C ILE A 163 2.92 -9.35 2.83
N ALA A 164 2.20 -9.22 1.71
CA ALA A 164 1.89 -10.35 0.82
C ALA A 164 3.15 -11.02 0.26
N MET A 165 4.20 -10.24 -0.05
CA MET A 165 5.50 -10.78 -0.47
C MET A 165 6.18 -11.59 0.64
N ILE A 166 6.13 -11.11 1.89
CA ILE A 166 6.67 -11.86 3.05
C ILE A 166 5.87 -13.15 3.26
N ASP A 167 4.53 -13.07 3.22
CA ASP A 167 3.63 -14.22 3.38
C ASP A 167 3.85 -15.27 2.29
N TYR A 168 4.10 -14.83 1.05
CA TYR A 168 4.54 -15.70 -0.04
C TYR A 168 5.87 -16.37 0.29
N GLY A 169 6.88 -15.63 0.78
CA GLY A 169 8.17 -16.19 1.17
C GLY A 169 8.05 -17.26 2.27
N LEU A 170 7.22 -17.00 3.28
CA LEU A 170 6.92 -17.94 4.36
C LEU A 170 6.21 -19.21 3.86
N THR A 171 5.38 -19.10 2.81
CA THR A 171 4.61 -20.23 2.27
C THR A 171 5.37 -21.03 1.21
N ALA A 172 6.18 -20.36 0.38
CA ALA A 172 6.83 -20.95 -0.79
C ALA A 172 8.09 -21.76 -0.45
N ALA A 173 8.69 -21.57 0.73
CA ALA A 173 9.94 -22.22 1.14
C ALA A 173 9.73 -23.04 2.43
N PRO A 174 9.17 -24.26 2.35
CA PRO A 174 8.87 -25.07 3.54
C PRO A 174 10.12 -25.47 4.35
N ASP A 175 11.29 -25.51 3.70
CA ASP A 175 12.58 -25.85 4.32
C ASP A 175 13.40 -24.61 4.76
N LEU A 176 12.73 -23.47 4.97
CA LEU A 176 13.33 -22.26 5.54
C LEU A 176 14.11 -22.59 6.82
N SER A 177 15.34 -22.05 6.93
CA SER A 177 16.07 -22.16 8.19
C SER A 177 15.28 -21.47 9.31
N ARG A 178 15.47 -21.93 10.56
CA ARG A 178 14.80 -21.31 11.72
C ARG A 178 15.08 -19.82 11.79
N ASP A 179 16.32 -19.41 11.52
CA ASP A 179 16.76 -18.02 11.62
C ASP A 179 16.12 -17.16 10.52
N ASP A 180 16.04 -17.68 9.29
CA ASP A 180 15.39 -16.99 8.17
C ASP A 180 13.88 -16.86 8.40
N SER A 181 13.23 -17.91 8.92
CA SER A 181 11.82 -17.89 9.29
C SER A 181 11.56 -16.82 10.37
N GLN A 182 12.37 -16.78 11.42
CA GLN A 182 12.29 -15.73 12.45
C GLN A 182 12.51 -14.33 11.88
N GLN A 183 13.41 -14.16 10.91
CA GLN A 183 13.63 -12.87 10.26
C GLN A 183 12.41 -12.42 9.47
N LEU A 184 11.83 -13.28 8.64
CA LEU A 184 10.62 -12.98 7.86
C LEU A 184 9.42 -12.65 8.77
N TRP A 185 9.22 -13.42 9.84
CA TRP A 185 8.16 -13.13 10.82
C TRP A 185 8.35 -11.79 11.52
N ARG A 186 9.58 -11.41 11.88
CA ARG A 186 9.87 -10.07 12.44
C ARG A 186 9.57 -8.96 11.44
N GLN A 187 9.97 -9.13 10.18
CA GLN A 187 9.67 -8.17 9.11
C GLN A 187 8.16 -8.01 8.89
N ARG A 188 7.41 -9.13 8.92
CA ARG A 188 5.94 -9.09 8.84
C ARG A 188 5.34 -8.24 9.95
N ILE A 189 5.75 -8.49 11.20
CA ILE A 189 5.27 -7.75 12.36
C ILE A 189 5.58 -6.25 12.24
N GLU A 190 6.78 -5.89 11.78
CA GLU A 190 7.16 -4.49 11.56
C GLU A 190 6.23 -3.81 10.55
N LEU A 191 6.03 -4.41 9.37
CA LEU A 191 5.12 -3.89 8.34
C LEU A 191 3.67 -3.77 8.85
N MET A 192 3.20 -4.76 9.60
CA MET A 192 1.86 -4.75 10.19
C MET A 192 1.70 -3.65 11.24
N ASN A 193 2.71 -3.40 12.09
CA ASN A 193 2.68 -2.30 13.03
C ASN A 193 2.58 -0.95 12.31
N THR A 194 3.34 -0.77 11.21
CA THR A 194 3.22 0.43 10.38
C THR A 194 1.83 0.56 9.76
N LEU A 195 1.25 -0.54 9.27
CA LEU A 195 -0.10 -0.53 8.73
C LEU A 195 -1.15 -0.17 9.78
N VAL A 196 -1.04 -0.72 10.99
CA VAL A 196 -1.89 -0.37 12.14
C VAL A 196 -1.79 1.13 12.45
N GLN A 197 -0.57 1.68 12.48
CA GLN A 197 -0.36 3.10 12.73
C GLN A 197 -1.04 3.97 11.66
N VAL A 198 -0.83 3.69 10.37
CA VAL A 198 -1.43 4.44 9.27
C VAL A 198 -2.96 4.41 9.34
N ARG A 199 -3.56 3.24 9.65
CA ARG A 199 -5.02 3.14 9.81
C ARG A 199 -5.54 3.87 11.05
N GLY A 200 -4.79 3.83 12.15
CA GLY A 200 -5.10 4.60 13.36
C GLY A 200 -5.08 6.11 13.11
N GLU A 201 -4.06 6.61 12.43
CA GLU A 201 -3.95 8.02 12.04
C GLU A 201 -5.09 8.44 11.10
N GLN A 202 -5.46 7.58 10.14
CA GLN A 202 -6.60 7.81 9.25
C GLN A 202 -7.92 7.96 10.02
N LEU A 203 -8.17 7.07 10.99
CA LEU A 203 -9.36 7.13 11.85
C LEU A 203 -9.42 8.43 12.66
N GLN A 204 -8.30 8.84 13.26
CA GLN A 204 -8.22 10.08 14.04
C GLN A 204 -8.40 11.33 13.17
N ALA A 205 -7.82 11.33 11.97
CA ALA A 205 -7.96 12.42 11.01
C ALA A 205 -9.42 12.58 10.54
N TYR A 206 -10.16 11.49 10.42
CA TYR A 206 -11.59 11.52 10.12
C TYR A 206 -12.40 12.07 11.30
N ALA A 207 -12.16 11.56 12.52
CA ALA A 207 -12.89 12.00 13.72
C ALA A 207 -12.70 13.50 14.02
N SER A 208 -11.55 14.07 13.68
CA SER A 208 -11.28 15.51 13.88
C SER A 208 -11.89 16.43 12.83
N GLN A 209 -12.37 15.90 11.70
CA GLN A 209 -13.07 16.68 10.66
C GLN A 209 -14.58 16.77 10.88
N GLU A 210 -15.15 15.93 11.74
CA GLU A 210 -16.59 15.94 12.07
C GLU A 210 -16.96 16.85 13.25
N LEU A 211 -15.98 17.52 13.88
CA LEU A 211 -16.16 18.50 14.98
C LEU A 211 -16.01 19.95 14.47
#